data_AF-S4NSH3-F1
#
_entry.id   AF-S4NSH3-F1
#
_cell.length_a   1.000
_cell.length_b   1.000
_cell.length_c   1.000
_cell.angle_alpha   90.00
_cell.angle_beta   90.00
_cell.angle_gamma   90.00
#
_symmetry.space_group_name_H-M   'P 1'
#
loop_
_entity.id
_entity.type
_entity.pdbx_description
1 polymer ?
#
loop_
_entity_poly.entity_id
_entity_poly.type
_entity_poly.pdbx_seq_one_letter_code
_entity_poly.pdbx_strand_id
1 'polypeptide(L)'
;MSGTSSSGVPSGVVQNSALSFVAHAQPTSSDGPAVTAVDAGSSEETNNQTDRLMPAGLKTLYDACFKVYPDQPNPLQVTTRLKYWLGGQDPLDYISMYWNPGKPDENIPSHWHYVSFGLSDLHGDGRVHPEPDPIERCSGYGLELTFRLASEAREPPLWPAALLQQLARYIFTTGNKFCAGDHVSWHAALDGSESRVRHLLVADDPQLASADTPHGTVTFLQMVGCTSRELRAAQRGSGFEVLKALSEDSRCGGRWLVTRAQRRVSARMGSAARRAAHLAGVSARVRWQKLSNPDQSSSMSPSVERQIKETLQRGLSSMSDRGTEGHNMSTDSFEMSSIERALPQLPEMMQGSWRGEDDVEYLEGVHLMLNAEGASLWPLAIDGRVLHDRHFTWRQGPRAVTILPPSVAGALVTEQKPYATRGDWLQILIPPDLAQEMSKQLSDLSRLADSDSESEGEAEKSPRPSLPLVYSWPTHRLTLSILHDMEILY
;
A
#
# COMPACT_ATOMS: atom_id res chain seq x y z
N MET A 1 45.71 38.05 -16.56
CA MET A 1 45.13 38.03 -15.20
C MET A 1 43.84 37.25 -15.27
N SER A 2 43.94 36.02 -14.80
CA SER A 2 42.92 34.98 -14.79
C SER A 2 41.96 35.18 -13.62
N GLY A 3 40.65 35.09 -13.88
CA GLY A 3 39.59 35.09 -12.87
C GLY A 3 38.66 33.92 -13.12
N THR A 4 38.92 32.82 -12.43
CA THR A 4 38.09 31.62 -12.33
C THR A 4 36.90 31.88 -11.40
N SER A 5 35.67 31.71 -11.89
CA SER A 5 34.45 31.68 -11.07
C SER A 5 34.11 30.23 -10.70
N SER A 6 34.28 29.91 -9.42
CA SER A 6 33.83 28.68 -8.79
C SER A 6 32.32 28.74 -8.53
N SER A 7 31.55 27.86 -9.16
CA SER A 7 30.15 27.62 -8.85
C SER A 7 30.06 26.71 -7.62
N GLY A 8 29.50 27.25 -6.54
CA GLY A 8 29.23 26.53 -5.30
C GLY A 8 28.11 25.49 -5.49
N VAL A 9 28.37 24.29 -4.98
CA VAL A 9 27.41 23.20 -4.82
C VAL A 9 26.47 23.52 -3.65
N PRO A 10 25.13 23.43 -3.76
CA PRO A 10 24.28 23.48 -2.60
C PRO A 10 24.29 22.12 -1.91
N SER A 11 25.11 22.01 -0.88
CA SER A 11 25.06 20.96 0.15
C SER A 11 23.78 21.15 0.98
N GLY A 12 22.80 20.27 0.80
CA GLY A 12 21.60 20.17 1.62
C GLY A 12 21.39 18.74 2.09
N VAL A 13 22.28 18.25 2.95
CA VAL A 13 22.10 16.96 3.64
C VAL A 13 21.10 17.19 4.78
N VAL A 14 19.86 16.71 4.62
CA VAL A 14 18.90 16.63 5.73
C VAL A 14 19.22 15.37 6.53
N GLN A 15 20.06 15.53 7.55
CA GLN A 15 20.18 14.54 8.63
C GLN A 15 18.95 14.65 9.53
N ASN A 16 18.04 13.70 9.43
CA ASN A 16 17.18 13.28 10.54
C ASN A 16 16.60 11.90 10.23
N SER A 17 17.36 10.87 10.57
CA SER A 17 16.90 9.49 10.69
C SER A 17 17.84 8.81 11.67
N ALA A 18 17.30 8.25 12.75
CA ALA A 18 18.04 7.56 13.80
C ALA A 18 18.52 6.16 13.33
N LEU A 19 19.18 6.11 12.16
CA LEU A 19 19.82 4.94 11.57
C LEU A 19 21.21 5.33 11.08
N SER A 20 22.10 5.64 12.02
CA SER A 20 23.54 5.64 11.78
C SER A 20 24.13 4.58 12.70
N PHE A 21 24.62 3.50 12.10
CA PHE A 21 25.88 2.80 12.39
C PHE A 21 25.88 1.47 11.64
N VAL A 22 26.74 1.38 10.63
CA VAL A 22 27.18 0.13 9.97
C VAL A 22 28.40 -0.35 10.76
N ALA A 23 28.33 -1.54 11.35
CA ALA A 23 29.53 -2.20 11.87
C ALA A 23 30.40 -2.56 10.66
N HIS A 24 31.52 -1.86 10.48
CA HIS A 24 32.50 -2.17 9.44
C HIS A 24 33.31 -3.39 9.89
N ALA A 25 33.20 -4.49 9.15
CA ALA A 25 34.21 -5.55 9.22
C ALA A 25 35.49 -5.03 8.55
N GLN A 26 36.58 -4.93 9.31
CA GLN A 26 37.88 -4.50 8.78
C GLN A 26 38.47 -5.55 7.82
N PRO A 27 39.14 -5.15 6.73
CA PRO A 27 39.90 -6.06 5.89
C PRO A 27 41.21 -6.46 6.59
N THR A 28 41.41 -7.74 6.81
CA THR A 28 42.67 -8.28 7.34
C THR A 28 43.75 -8.24 6.27
N SER A 29 44.72 -7.35 6.42
CA SER A 29 45.98 -7.35 5.68
C SER A 29 46.89 -8.50 6.13
N SER A 30 47.46 -9.20 5.16
CA SER A 30 48.46 -10.25 5.31
C SER A 30 49.78 -9.73 5.89
N ASP A 31 50.18 -10.22 7.06
CA ASP A 31 51.56 -10.59 7.37
C ASP A 31 51.59 -11.42 8.67
N GLY A 32 52.20 -12.61 8.61
CA GLY A 32 52.38 -13.51 9.76
C GLY A 32 53.47 -13.02 10.73
N PRO A 33 53.58 -13.62 11.93
CA PRO A 33 54.27 -14.91 11.97
C PRO A 33 53.67 -15.98 12.90
N ALA A 34 53.82 -17.22 12.41
CA ALA A 34 53.98 -18.53 13.03
C ALA A 34 53.68 -18.80 14.54
N VAL A 35 52.79 -19.80 14.72
CA VAL A 35 52.68 -20.87 15.73
C VAL A 35 52.18 -20.54 17.15
N THR A 36 50.99 -21.06 17.49
CA THR A 36 50.79 -22.06 18.55
C THR A 36 49.42 -22.71 18.35
N ALA A 37 49.39 -24.05 18.30
CA ALA A 37 48.16 -24.82 18.21
C ALA A 37 47.41 -24.70 19.54
N VAL A 38 46.26 -24.05 19.53
CA VAL A 38 45.35 -24.00 20.68
C VAL A 38 43.93 -24.28 20.19
N ASP A 39 43.47 -25.46 20.58
CA ASP A 39 42.10 -25.85 20.89
C ASP A 39 40.99 -25.69 19.84
N ALA A 40 40.64 -26.81 19.20
CA ALA A 40 39.45 -26.98 18.36
C ALA A 40 38.13 -27.04 19.19
N GLY A 41 38.18 -26.95 20.53
CA GLY A 41 37.00 -26.98 21.39
C GLY A 41 36.25 -25.64 21.53
N SER A 42 36.88 -24.50 21.22
CA SER A 42 36.30 -23.17 21.50
C SER A 42 35.26 -22.69 20.48
N SER A 43 35.34 -23.13 19.23
CA SER A 43 34.40 -22.75 18.16
C SER A 43 33.05 -23.47 18.27
N GLU A 44 33.04 -24.75 18.70
CA GLU A 44 31.80 -25.52 18.91
C GLU A 44 31.05 -25.07 20.17
N GLU A 45 31.75 -24.72 21.26
CA GLU A 45 31.11 -24.21 22.49
C GLU A 45 30.49 -22.82 22.29
N THR A 46 31.16 -21.94 21.55
CA THR A 46 30.62 -20.60 21.23
C THR A 46 29.39 -20.70 20.34
N ASN A 47 29.42 -21.56 19.29
CA ASN A 47 28.24 -21.81 18.45
C ASN A 47 27.07 -22.39 19.26
N ASN A 48 27.32 -23.36 20.14
CA ASN A 48 26.30 -23.95 21.01
C ASN A 48 25.70 -22.95 22.02
N GLN A 49 26.45 -21.94 22.44
CA GLN A 49 25.96 -20.90 23.36
C GLN A 49 25.07 -19.88 22.64
N THR A 50 25.43 -19.47 21.42
CA THR A 50 24.58 -18.60 20.58
C THR A 50 23.29 -19.30 20.15
N ASP A 51 23.35 -20.61 19.83
CA ASP A 51 22.17 -21.43 19.50
C ASP A 51 21.19 -21.56 20.69
N ARG A 52 21.70 -21.54 21.92
CA ARG A 52 20.87 -21.59 23.15
C ARG A 52 20.19 -20.25 23.49
N LEU A 53 20.66 -19.14 22.93
CA LEU A 53 20.15 -17.80 23.19
C LEU A 53 19.21 -17.29 22.09
N MET A 54 19.19 -17.95 20.93
CA MET A 54 18.32 -17.56 19.82
C MET A 54 16.88 -18.02 20.07
N PRO A 55 15.87 -17.13 19.94
CA PRO A 55 14.47 -17.52 20.01
C PRO A 55 14.13 -18.62 19.00
N ALA A 56 13.30 -19.60 19.39
CA ALA A 56 13.08 -20.81 18.59
C ALA A 56 12.35 -20.53 17.27
N GLY A 57 11.41 -19.58 17.26
CA GLY A 57 10.78 -19.08 16.03
C GLY A 57 11.81 -18.44 15.11
N LEU A 58 12.61 -17.51 15.63
CA LEU A 58 13.68 -16.85 14.86
C LEU A 58 14.68 -17.84 14.27
N LYS A 59 15.12 -18.83 15.06
CA LYS A 59 16.06 -19.87 14.61
C LYS A 59 15.51 -20.64 13.41
N THR A 60 14.23 -21.05 13.47
CA THR A 60 13.59 -21.81 12.39
C THR A 60 13.58 -21.00 11.08
N LEU A 61 13.31 -19.70 11.17
CA LEU A 61 13.27 -18.82 9.99
C LEU A 61 14.68 -18.54 9.46
N TYR A 62 15.69 -18.40 10.32
CA TYR A 62 17.09 -18.34 9.88
C TYR A 62 17.55 -19.63 9.21
N ASP A 63 17.17 -20.79 9.73
CA ASP A 63 17.45 -22.08 9.10
C ASP A 63 16.79 -22.17 7.70
N ALA A 64 15.60 -21.57 7.51
CA ALA A 64 14.96 -21.46 6.20
C ALA A 64 15.76 -20.55 5.24
N CYS A 65 16.24 -19.40 5.71
CA CYS A 65 17.13 -18.55 4.92
C CYS A 65 18.47 -19.23 4.58
N PHE A 66 19.07 -19.94 5.53
CA PHE A 66 20.35 -20.64 5.36
C PHE A 66 20.27 -21.72 4.27
N LYS A 67 19.13 -22.40 4.14
CA LYS A 67 18.89 -23.35 3.03
C LYS A 67 18.97 -22.68 1.65
N VAL A 68 18.60 -21.40 1.56
CA VAL A 68 18.65 -20.61 0.31
C VAL A 68 20.01 -19.95 0.11
N TYR A 69 20.66 -19.52 1.20
CA TYR A 69 21.91 -18.76 1.19
C TYR A 69 22.98 -19.39 2.12
N PRO A 70 23.45 -20.62 1.83
CA PRO A 70 24.41 -21.31 2.69
C PRO A 70 25.80 -20.64 2.72
N ASP A 71 26.11 -19.84 1.70
CA ASP A 71 27.34 -19.08 1.54
C ASP A 71 27.33 -17.73 2.29
N GLN A 72 26.19 -17.32 2.84
CA GLN A 72 26.01 -16.04 3.54
C GLN A 72 25.46 -16.25 4.96
N PRO A 73 26.21 -16.89 5.87
CA PRO A 73 25.75 -17.19 7.23
C PRO A 73 25.52 -15.94 8.09
N ASN A 74 26.16 -14.81 7.74
CA ASN A 74 26.07 -13.54 8.44
C ASN A 74 25.68 -12.42 7.45
N PRO A 75 24.42 -12.38 6.97
CA PRO A 75 23.98 -11.32 6.07
C PRO A 75 24.00 -9.96 6.78
N LEU A 76 24.03 -8.87 6.02
CA LEU A 76 23.74 -7.57 6.60
C LEU A 76 22.32 -7.60 7.17
N GLN A 77 22.16 -7.13 8.39
CA GLN A 77 20.86 -7.11 9.07
C GLN A 77 20.60 -5.75 9.69
N VAL A 78 19.39 -5.24 9.47
CA VAL A 78 18.88 -4.08 10.20
C VAL A 78 18.05 -4.58 11.38
N THR A 79 18.19 -3.91 12.53
CA THR A 79 17.39 -4.17 13.72
C THR A 79 16.91 -2.86 14.33
N THR A 80 15.77 -2.90 15.01
CA THR A 80 15.21 -1.75 15.71
C THR A 80 16.03 -1.38 16.94
N ARG A 81 16.30 -0.09 17.14
CA ARG A 81 16.98 0.41 18.35
C ARG A 81 16.15 0.18 19.61
N LEU A 82 14.85 0.45 19.55
CA LEU A 82 13.88 0.17 20.61
C LEU A 82 12.92 -0.90 20.10
N LYS A 83 12.89 -2.05 20.77
CA LYS A 83 12.04 -3.18 20.41
C LYS A 83 10.56 -2.83 20.56
N TYR A 84 9.71 -3.43 19.75
CA TYR A 84 8.28 -3.13 19.72
C TYR A 84 7.61 -3.36 21.08
N TRP A 85 7.89 -4.50 21.74
CA TRP A 85 7.39 -4.81 23.08
C TRP A 85 7.91 -3.88 24.20
N LEU A 86 8.87 -3.00 23.90
CA LEU A 86 9.36 -1.95 24.80
C LEU A 86 8.80 -0.56 24.45
N GLY A 87 7.76 -0.50 23.60
CA GLY A 87 7.14 0.75 23.16
C GLY A 87 7.77 1.37 21.90
N GLY A 88 8.58 0.61 21.16
CA GLY A 88 9.06 1.01 19.83
C GLY A 88 7.90 1.09 18.82
N GLN A 89 8.06 1.92 17.78
CA GLN A 89 7.02 2.08 16.74
C GLN A 89 7.17 1.07 15.59
N ASP A 90 8.33 0.45 15.46
CA ASP A 90 8.67 -0.44 14.34
C ASP A 90 8.52 -1.91 14.77
N PRO A 91 7.57 -2.67 14.20
CA PRO A 91 7.26 -4.03 14.64
C PRO A 91 8.25 -5.10 14.17
N LEU A 92 8.97 -4.86 13.07
CA LEU A 92 9.94 -5.84 12.57
C LEU A 92 11.22 -5.74 13.36
N ASP A 93 11.50 -6.79 14.10
CA ASP A 93 12.64 -6.91 15.00
C ASP A 93 13.97 -6.97 14.25
N TYR A 94 13.96 -7.67 13.10
CA TYR A 94 15.09 -7.85 12.21
C TYR A 94 14.65 -7.81 10.75
N ILE A 95 15.55 -7.33 9.88
CA ILE A 95 15.41 -7.43 8.43
C ILE A 95 16.77 -7.84 7.86
N SER A 96 16.88 -9.08 7.40
CA SER A 96 18.10 -9.63 6.80
C SER A 96 18.17 -9.30 5.31
N MET A 97 19.36 -9.00 4.81
CA MET A 97 19.61 -8.59 3.43
C MET A 97 20.63 -9.52 2.79
N TYR A 98 20.14 -10.40 1.91
CA TYR A 98 20.95 -11.39 1.21
C TYR A 98 21.25 -10.94 -0.22
N TRP A 99 22.50 -11.11 -0.65
CA TRP A 99 22.83 -10.98 -2.06
C TRP A 99 22.40 -12.23 -2.80
N ASN A 100 21.66 -12.06 -3.89
CA ASN A 100 21.30 -13.16 -4.78
C ASN A 100 21.88 -12.89 -6.18
N PRO A 101 22.78 -13.74 -6.69
CA PRO A 101 23.37 -13.55 -8.03
C PRO A 101 22.35 -13.68 -9.17
N GLY A 102 21.13 -14.13 -8.87
CA GLY A 102 20.10 -14.40 -9.87
C GLY A 102 20.39 -15.67 -10.67
N LYS A 103 19.72 -15.79 -11.81
CA LYS A 103 19.92 -16.86 -12.79
C LYS A 103 19.82 -16.26 -14.19
N PRO A 104 20.94 -15.79 -14.77
CA PRO A 104 20.93 -15.15 -16.08
C PRO A 104 20.29 -16.00 -17.18
N ASP A 105 20.50 -17.33 -17.16
CA ASP A 105 19.93 -18.27 -18.12
C ASP A 105 18.40 -18.37 -18.06
N GLU A 106 17.81 -18.05 -16.90
CA GLU A 106 16.36 -17.96 -16.71
C GLU A 106 15.85 -16.51 -16.76
N ASN A 107 16.70 -15.55 -17.19
CA ASN A 107 16.45 -14.12 -17.20
C ASN A 107 16.04 -13.55 -15.82
N ILE A 108 16.64 -14.09 -14.76
CA ILE A 108 16.47 -13.60 -13.39
C ILE A 108 17.69 -12.73 -13.05
N PRO A 109 17.52 -11.40 -12.87
CA PRO A 109 18.64 -10.51 -12.62
C PRO A 109 19.23 -10.73 -11.22
N SER A 110 20.48 -10.32 -11.05
CA SER A 110 21.07 -10.22 -9.72
C SER A 110 20.33 -9.17 -8.88
N HIS A 111 20.16 -9.44 -7.59
CA HIS A 111 19.29 -8.66 -6.72
C HIS A 111 19.62 -8.83 -5.24
N TRP A 112 19.14 -7.88 -4.45
CA TRP A 112 19.04 -8.00 -3.00
C TRP A 112 17.72 -8.65 -2.61
N HIS A 113 17.78 -9.61 -1.70
CA HIS A 113 16.61 -10.25 -1.10
C HIS A 113 16.52 -9.87 0.38
N TYR A 114 15.47 -9.13 0.71
CA TYR A 114 15.17 -8.68 2.06
C TYR A 114 14.17 -9.64 2.68
N VAL A 115 14.40 -10.08 3.92
CA VAL A 115 13.52 -10.98 4.67
C VAL A 115 13.25 -10.35 6.04
N SER A 116 11.99 -10.14 6.38
CA SER A 116 11.60 -9.61 7.69
C SER A 116 11.48 -10.69 8.76
N PHE A 117 11.58 -10.27 10.02
CA PHE A 117 11.32 -11.08 11.20
C PHE A 117 10.61 -10.21 12.24
N GLY A 118 9.40 -10.56 12.63
CA GLY A 118 8.63 -9.89 13.68
C GLY A 118 7.12 -9.94 13.51
N LEU A 119 6.63 -10.23 12.30
CA LEU A 119 5.21 -10.47 12.03
C LEU A 119 4.77 -11.85 12.52
N SER A 120 5.67 -12.82 12.46
CA SER A 120 5.51 -14.12 13.12
C SER A 120 5.91 -14.04 14.60
N ASP A 121 5.46 -15.03 15.37
CA ASP A 121 5.91 -15.17 16.75
C ASP A 121 7.34 -15.74 16.79
N LEU A 122 8.30 -14.84 17.03
CA LEU A 122 9.71 -15.19 17.12
C LEU A 122 10.05 -15.87 18.44
N HIS A 123 9.32 -15.55 19.52
CA HIS A 123 9.74 -15.80 20.90
C HIS A 123 8.89 -16.85 21.64
N GLY A 124 7.58 -16.91 21.39
CA GLY A 124 6.70 -17.88 22.04
C GLY A 124 6.35 -17.59 23.49
N ASP A 125 6.57 -16.35 23.98
CA ASP A 125 6.42 -15.98 25.39
C ASP A 125 5.40 -14.88 25.66
N GLY A 126 4.54 -14.57 24.68
CA GLY A 126 3.45 -13.61 24.85
C GLY A 126 3.87 -12.13 24.83
N ARG A 127 5.14 -11.80 24.57
CA ARG A 127 5.64 -10.42 24.65
C ARG A 127 5.12 -9.47 23.56
N VAL A 128 4.75 -10.02 22.40
CA VAL A 128 4.17 -9.28 21.26
C VAL A 128 2.94 -10.01 20.76
N HIS A 129 3.12 -11.27 20.39
CA HIS A 129 2.05 -12.10 19.85
C HIS A 129 1.40 -12.91 20.97
N PRO A 130 0.07 -13.00 21.02
CA PRO A 130 -0.62 -13.88 21.95
C PRO A 130 -0.36 -15.35 21.61
N GLU A 131 -0.74 -16.26 22.51
CA GLU A 131 -0.68 -17.71 22.23
C GLU A 131 -1.45 -18.05 20.94
N PRO A 132 -0.93 -18.98 20.12
CA PRO A 132 -1.50 -19.30 18.82
C PRO A 132 -2.91 -19.89 18.94
N ASP A 133 -3.78 -19.55 18.00
CA ASP A 133 -5.12 -20.13 17.91
C ASP A 133 -5.01 -21.66 17.76
N PRO A 134 -5.70 -22.45 18.60
CA PRO A 134 -5.61 -23.91 18.58
C PRO A 134 -6.09 -24.56 17.27
N ILE A 135 -6.88 -23.84 16.47
CA ILE A 135 -7.44 -24.26 15.18
C ILE A 135 -6.52 -23.85 14.03
N GLU A 136 -6.18 -22.57 13.91
CA GLU A 136 -5.40 -22.07 12.76
C GLU A 136 -3.90 -22.38 12.86
N ARG A 137 -3.36 -22.50 14.09
CA ARG A 137 -1.94 -22.78 14.38
C ARG A 137 -0.95 -21.88 13.62
N CYS A 138 -1.34 -20.64 13.32
CA CYS A 138 -0.46 -19.63 12.74
C CYS A 138 0.51 -19.09 13.81
N SER A 139 1.79 -18.90 13.46
CA SER A 139 2.74 -18.20 14.33
C SER A 139 2.56 -16.69 14.18
N GLY A 140 2.10 -16.01 15.22
CA GLY A 140 1.76 -14.57 15.17
C GLY A 140 0.75 -14.27 14.06
N TYR A 141 1.08 -13.35 13.15
CA TYR A 141 0.27 -13.09 11.95
C TYR A 141 0.31 -14.22 10.91
N GLY A 142 1.18 -15.22 11.07
CA GLY A 142 1.30 -16.39 10.19
C GLY A 142 2.13 -16.13 8.94
N LEU A 143 2.81 -14.99 8.85
CA LEU A 143 3.57 -14.57 7.68
C LEU A 143 4.82 -13.77 8.04
N GLU A 144 5.78 -13.75 7.12
CA GLU A 144 6.86 -12.77 7.06
C GLU A 144 6.90 -12.14 5.66
N LEU A 145 7.34 -10.89 5.58
CA LEU A 145 7.45 -10.15 4.33
C LEU A 145 8.84 -10.34 3.71
N THR A 146 8.87 -10.54 2.40
CA THR A 146 10.10 -10.52 1.61
C THR A 146 10.05 -9.44 0.53
N PHE A 147 11.20 -9.00 0.06
CA PHE A 147 11.30 -8.07 -1.06
C PHE A 147 12.54 -8.38 -1.90
N ARG A 148 12.41 -8.34 -3.22
CA ARG A 148 13.53 -8.54 -4.15
C ARG A 148 13.77 -7.28 -4.95
N LEU A 149 14.96 -6.69 -4.82
CA LEU A 149 15.35 -5.46 -5.49
C LEU A 149 16.51 -5.70 -6.45
N ALA A 150 16.27 -5.54 -7.75
CA ALA A 150 17.32 -5.60 -8.75
C ALA A 150 18.39 -4.54 -8.45
N SER A 151 19.65 -4.95 -8.41
CA SER A 151 20.79 -4.07 -8.15
C SER A 151 22.05 -4.70 -8.71
N GLU A 152 22.94 -3.86 -9.25
CA GLU A 152 24.30 -4.27 -9.62
C GLU A 152 25.30 -3.99 -8.49
N ALA A 153 24.90 -3.19 -7.49
CA ALA A 153 25.74 -2.81 -6.36
C ALA A 153 25.79 -3.91 -5.30
N ARG A 154 27.00 -4.19 -4.80
CA ARG A 154 27.28 -5.17 -3.73
C ARG A 154 27.05 -4.64 -2.31
N GLU A 155 26.50 -3.44 -2.18
CA GLU A 155 25.94 -2.93 -0.92
C GLU A 155 24.41 -2.81 -1.05
N PRO A 156 23.62 -3.34 -0.09
CA PRO A 156 22.16 -3.28 -0.14
C PRO A 156 21.66 -1.86 0.21
N PRO A 157 20.77 -1.27 -0.60
CA PRO A 157 20.04 -0.08 -0.20
C PRO A 157 19.18 -0.32 1.06
N LEU A 158 19.08 0.67 1.95
CA LEU A 158 18.33 0.54 3.20
C LEU A 158 16.84 0.91 3.10
N TRP A 159 16.43 1.63 2.04
CA TRP A 159 15.03 2.07 1.89
C TRP A 159 14.00 0.92 1.90
N PRO A 160 14.28 -0.32 1.41
CA PRO A 160 13.32 -1.41 1.50
C PRO A 160 13.04 -1.84 2.95
N ALA A 161 14.00 -1.68 3.86
CA ALA A 161 13.74 -1.94 5.28
C ALA A 161 12.67 -0.99 5.83
N ALA A 162 12.72 0.30 5.47
CA ALA A 162 11.71 1.28 5.85
C ALA A 162 10.35 0.98 5.19
N LEU A 163 10.33 0.50 3.94
CA LEU A 163 9.11 0.03 3.27
C LEU A 163 8.47 -1.13 4.06
N LEU A 164 9.24 -2.17 4.38
CA LEU A 164 8.76 -3.35 5.11
C LEU A 164 8.26 -2.99 6.52
N GLN A 165 8.94 -2.09 7.24
CA GLN A 165 8.46 -1.61 8.54
C GLN A 165 7.10 -0.91 8.45
N GLN A 166 6.89 -0.10 7.42
CA GLN A 166 5.60 0.56 7.24
C GLN A 166 4.48 -0.47 6.94
N LEU A 167 4.76 -1.49 6.13
CA LEU A 167 3.80 -2.56 5.82
C LEU A 167 3.50 -3.40 7.07
N ALA A 168 4.51 -3.68 7.90
CA ALA A 168 4.30 -4.36 9.17
C ALA A 168 3.48 -3.51 10.14
N ARG A 169 3.74 -2.21 10.24
CA ARG A 169 2.92 -1.28 11.02
C ARG A 169 1.46 -1.33 10.60
N TYR A 170 1.17 -1.38 9.31
CA TYR A 170 -0.19 -1.55 8.80
C TYR A 170 -0.87 -2.82 9.32
N ILE A 171 -0.18 -3.97 9.26
CA ILE A 171 -0.72 -5.24 9.76
C ILE A 171 -0.97 -5.17 11.27
N PHE A 172 -0.04 -4.58 12.04
CA PHE A 172 -0.18 -4.42 13.48
C PHE A 172 -1.30 -3.46 13.89
N THR A 173 -1.52 -2.37 13.14
CA THR A 173 -2.55 -1.39 13.48
C THR A 173 -3.95 -1.84 13.07
N THR A 174 -4.09 -2.58 11.97
CA THR A 174 -5.40 -2.96 11.42
C THR A 174 -5.80 -4.40 11.70
N GLY A 175 -4.84 -5.28 11.99
CA GLY A 175 -5.05 -6.72 12.07
C GLY A 175 -5.22 -7.40 10.71
N ASN A 176 -5.25 -6.66 9.60
CA ASN A 176 -5.44 -7.22 8.26
C ASN A 176 -4.14 -7.82 7.74
N LYS A 177 -4.15 -9.13 7.52
CA LYS A 177 -3.04 -9.89 6.96
C LYS A 177 -3.07 -9.80 5.43
N PHE A 178 -1.90 -9.81 4.80
CA PHE A 178 -1.82 -9.97 3.35
C PHE A 178 -1.98 -11.43 2.95
N CYS A 179 -2.55 -11.64 1.77
CA CYS A 179 -2.60 -12.90 1.06
C CYS A 179 -1.93 -12.75 -0.32
N ALA A 180 -1.39 -13.85 -0.86
CA ALA A 180 -0.95 -13.86 -2.25
C ALA A 180 -2.10 -13.44 -3.18
N GLY A 181 -1.79 -12.61 -4.17
CA GLY A 181 -2.76 -12.00 -5.09
C GLY A 181 -3.29 -10.62 -4.64
N ASP A 182 -3.02 -10.21 -3.41
CA ASP A 182 -3.39 -8.87 -2.92
C ASP A 182 -2.59 -7.75 -3.61
N HIS A 183 -3.07 -6.51 -3.44
CA HIS A 183 -2.43 -5.31 -3.96
C HIS A 183 -2.41 -4.18 -2.92
N VAL A 184 -1.31 -3.42 -2.85
CA VAL A 184 -1.14 -2.26 -1.95
C VAL A 184 -1.12 -0.98 -2.76
N SER A 185 -2.11 -0.11 -2.52
CA SER A 185 -2.17 1.23 -3.09
C SER A 185 -1.23 2.20 -2.34
N TRP A 186 0.00 2.35 -2.85
CA TRP A 186 1.04 3.17 -2.22
C TRP A 186 1.12 4.62 -2.71
N HIS A 187 0.80 4.87 -3.99
CA HIS A 187 0.69 6.21 -4.61
C HIS A 187 1.96 7.09 -4.58
N ALA A 188 3.12 6.51 -4.28
CA ALA A 188 4.42 7.18 -4.28
C ALA A 188 5.50 6.22 -4.79
N ALA A 189 6.59 6.73 -5.37
CA ALA A 189 7.70 5.86 -5.73
C ALA A 189 8.23 5.14 -4.48
N LEU A 190 8.43 3.82 -4.59
CA LEU A 190 8.80 3.00 -3.43
C LEU A 190 10.15 3.42 -2.82
N ASP A 191 11.06 3.94 -3.65
CA ASP A 191 12.39 4.42 -3.27
C ASP A 191 12.45 5.93 -2.98
N GLY A 192 11.30 6.62 -2.98
CA GLY A 192 11.22 8.07 -2.79
C GLY A 192 11.68 8.91 -4.00
N SER A 193 11.97 8.28 -5.14
CA SER A 193 12.35 8.98 -6.38
C SER A 193 11.13 9.38 -7.23
N GLU A 194 11.34 9.72 -8.50
CA GLU A 194 10.27 9.92 -9.50
C GLU A 194 9.98 8.63 -10.30
N SER A 195 10.14 7.47 -9.66
CA SER A 195 9.89 6.17 -10.29
C SER A 195 8.41 5.96 -10.67
N ARG A 196 8.19 5.20 -11.74
CA ARG A 196 6.87 4.69 -12.14
C ARG A 196 6.41 3.49 -11.32
N VAL A 197 7.30 2.84 -10.58
CA VAL A 197 6.96 1.77 -9.64
C VAL A 197 6.49 2.40 -8.34
N ARG A 198 5.17 2.48 -8.18
CA ARG A 198 4.52 3.32 -7.15
C ARG A 198 3.55 2.59 -6.25
N HIS A 199 3.42 1.28 -6.42
CA HIS A 199 2.45 0.42 -5.75
C HIS A 199 3.05 -0.97 -5.57
N LEU A 200 2.35 -1.85 -4.83
CA LEU A 200 2.79 -3.23 -4.62
C LEU A 200 1.70 -4.23 -5.01
N LEU A 201 2.15 -5.41 -5.40
CA LEU A 201 1.39 -6.65 -5.42
C LEU A 201 2.00 -7.60 -4.39
N VAL A 202 1.22 -8.57 -3.94
CA VAL A 202 1.64 -9.59 -2.97
C VAL A 202 1.70 -10.95 -3.68
N ALA A 203 2.84 -11.62 -3.59
CA ALA A 203 3.05 -12.96 -4.14
C ALA A 203 3.63 -13.89 -3.08
N ASP A 204 3.55 -15.20 -3.30
CA ASP A 204 4.37 -16.15 -2.53
C ASP A 204 5.86 -15.98 -2.89
N ASP A 205 6.75 -16.11 -1.91
CA ASP A 205 8.18 -16.10 -2.19
C ASP A 205 8.58 -17.34 -3.02
N PRO A 206 9.28 -17.18 -4.15
CA PRO A 206 9.60 -18.28 -5.04
C PRO A 206 10.71 -19.21 -4.51
N GLN A 207 11.41 -18.85 -3.44
CA GLN A 207 12.52 -19.64 -2.88
C GLN A 207 12.29 -20.04 -1.43
N LEU A 208 11.64 -19.21 -0.62
CA LEU A 208 11.34 -19.50 0.78
C LEU A 208 9.97 -20.19 0.89
N ALA A 209 9.99 -21.50 1.11
CA ALA A 209 8.79 -22.25 1.44
C ALA A 209 8.28 -21.93 2.84
N SER A 210 7.01 -22.24 3.11
CA SER A 210 6.44 -22.15 4.45
C SER A 210 7.28 -22.93 5.48
N ALA A 211 7.39 -22.36 6.67
CA ALA A 211 8.17 -22.92 7.77
C ALA A 211 7.26 -23.28 8.94
N ASP A 212 7.42 -24.50 9.46
CA ASP A 212 6.77 -24.95 10.69
C ASP A 212 7.66 -24.59 11.87
N THR A 213 7.30 -23.54 12.59
CA THR A 213 8.00 -23.13 13.81
C THR A 213 7.38 -23.80 15.04
N PRO A 214 8.08 -23.84 16.18
CA PRO A 214 7.48 -24.28 17.44
C PRO A 214 6.25 -23.46 17.88
N HIS A 215 6.05 -22.27 17.30
CA HIS A 215 4.97 -21.34 17.64
C HIS A 215 3.85 -21.31 16.58
N GLY A 216 3.95 -22.16 15.54
CA GLY A 216 2.98 -22.24 14.45
C GLY A 216 3.61 -22.07 13.07
N THR A 217 2.77 -22.11 12.04
CA THR A 217 3.19 -22.02 10.64
C THR A 217 3.46 -20.58 10.22
N VAL A 218 4.48 -20.37 9.38
CA VAL A 218 4.84 -19.08 8.78
C VAL A 218 4.94 -19.22 7.27
N THR A 219 4.26 -18.37 6.51
CA THR A 219 4.43 -18.22 5.06
C THR A 219 5.31 -17.01 4.73
N PHE A 220 5.99 -17.03 3.59
CA PHE A 220 6.79 -15.89 3.14
C PHE A 220 6.09 -15.20 1.96
N LEU A 221 5.70 -13.94 2.17
CA LEU A 221 5.00 -13.14 1.16
C LEU A 221 5.94 -12.10 0.57
N GLN A 222 6.23 -12.24 -0.72
CA GLN A 222 7.03 -11.30 -1.48
C GLN A 222 6.21 -10.09 -1.89
N MET A 223 6.67 -8.91 -1.47
CA MET A 223 6.19 -7.63 -1.97
C MET A 223 6.80 -7.36 -3.35
N VAL A 224 5.96 -7.06 -4.34
CA VAL A 224 6.36 -6.89 -5.74
C VAL A 224 5.98 -5.49 -6.22
N GLY A 225 6.97 -4.66 -6.56
CA GLY A 225 6.71 -3.31 -7.05
C GLY A 225 6.04 -3.29 -8.43
N CYS A 226 4.87 -2.63 -8.50
CA CYS A 226 4.10 -2.49 -9.72
C CYS A 226 3.85 -1.02 -10.12
N THR A 227 3.54 -0.81 -11.40
CA THR A 227 3.14 0.50 -11.92
C THR A 227 1.68 0.78 -11.60
N SER A 228 1.24 2.03 -11.72
CA SER A 228 -0.17 2.38 -11.53
C SER A 228 -1.07 1.68 -12.56
N ARG A 229 -0.57 1.43 -13.78
CA ARG A 229 -1.28 0.64 -14.80
C ARG A 229 -1.53 -0.80 -14.35
N GLU A 230 -0.53 -1.43 -13.75
CA GLU A 230 -0.61 -2.80 -13.26
C GLU A 230 -1.49 -2.92 -12.01
N LEU A 231 -1.38 -1.98 -11.08
CA LEU A 231 -2.29 -1.90 -9.93
C LEU A 231 -3.75 -1.86 -10.39
N ARG A 232 -4.07 -0.98 -11.35
CA ARG A 232 -5.44 -0.87 -11.87
C ARG A 232 -5.92 -2.15 -12.53
N ALA A 233 -5.03 -2.85 -13.23
CA ALA A 233 -5.38 -4.12 -13.84
C ALA A 233 -5.62 -5.21 -12.78
N ALA A 234 -4.86 -5.21 -11.68
CA ALA A 234 -5.10 -6.07 -10.53
C ALA A 234 -6.45 -5.77 -9.87
N GLN A 235 -6.77 -4.48 -9.70
CA GLN A 235 -8.04 -4.00 -9.16
C GLN A 235 -9.24 -4.37 -10.05
N ARG A 236 -9.11 -4.25 -11.37
CA ARG A 236 -10.19 -4.56 -12.32
C ARG A 236 -10.33 -6.07 -12.57
N GLY A 237 -9.26 -6.83 -12.38
CA GLY A 237 -9.19 -8.27 -12.65
C GLY A 237 -8.67 -9.03 -11.43
N SER A 238 -7.51 -9.65 -11.59
CA SER A 238 -6.88 -10.47 -10.56
C SER A 238 -5.41 -10.09 -10.40
N GLY A 239 -4.96 -9.88 -9.16
CA GLY A 239 -3.54 -9.69 -8.85
C GLY A 239 -2.68 -10.85 -9.37
N PHE A 240 -3.18 -12.09 -9.31
CA PHE A 240 -2.48 -13.27 -9.85
C PHE A 240 -2.25 -13.19 -11.37
N GLU A 241 -3.21 -12.67 -12.14
CA GLU A 241 -3.06 -12.49 -13.58
C GLU A 241 -1.97 -11.44 -13.89
N VAL A 242 -1.90 -10.38 -13.07
CA VAL A 242 -0.86 -9.33 -13.21
C VAL A 242 0.51 -9.87 -12.82
N LEU A 243 0.60 -10.61 -11.71
CA LEU A 243 1.82 -11.28 -11.28
C LEU A 243 2.32 -12.25 -12.35
N LYS A 244 1.42 -13.04 -12.95
CA LYS A 244 1.76 -13.91 -14.08
C LYS A 244 2.32 -13.12 -15.25
N ALA A 245 1.66 -12.04 -15.67
CA ALA A 245 2.15 -11.18 -16.76
C ALA A 245 3.53 -10.55 -16.46
N LEU A 246 3.75 -10.10 -15.22
CA LEU A 246 5.04 -9.59 -14.74
C LEU A 246 6.13 -10.67 -14.76
N SER A 247 5.76 -11.93 -14.50
CA SER A 247 6.68 -13.06 -14.48
C SER A 247 7.13 -13.52 -15.87
N GLU A 248 6.25 -13.37 -16.87
CA GLU A 248 6.47 -13.76 -18.26
C GLU A 248 7.16 -12.66 -19.09
N ASP A 249 7.04 -11.38 -18.69
CA ASP A 249 7.70 -10.26 -19.37
C ASP A 249 9.14 -10.05 -18.88
N SER A 250 10.10 -10.30 -19.77
CA SER A 250 11.54 -10.19 -19.50
C SER A 250 12.02 -8.79 -19.08
N ARG A 251 11.25 -7.75 -19.42
CA ARG A 251 11.55 -6.34 -19.08
C ARG A 251 11.05 -5.97 -17.68
N CYS A 252 10.26 -6.85 -17.05
CA CYS A 252 9.67 -6.65 -15.75
C CYS A 252 10.42 -7.45 -14.68
N GLY A 253 9.71 -8.30 -13.92
CA GLY A 253 10.26 -8.99 -12.75
C GLY A 253 10.83 -10.37 -13.03
N GLY A 254 10.49 -10.98 -14.17
CA GLY A 254 10.88 -12.36 -14.48
C GLY A 254 10.26 -13.37 -13.50
N ARG A 255 10.67 -14.64 -13.59
CA ARG A 255 10.06 -15.75 -12.83
C ARG A 255 10.13 -15.60 -11.30
N TRP A 256 11.04 -14.78 -10.79
CA TRP A 256 11.15 -14.47 -9.35
C TRP A 256 10.59 -13.10 -8.97
N LEU A 257 9.88 -12.43 -9.89
CA LEU A 257 9.17 -11.17 -9.63
C LEU A 257 10.08 -10.10 -9.00
N VAL A 258 11.33 -10.02 -9.46
CA VAL A 258 12.33 -9.08 -8.94
C VAL A 258 11.91 -7.66 -9.27
N THR A 259 11.76 -6.82 -8.26
CA THR A 259 11.37 -5.42 -8.45
C THR A 259 12.55 -4.64 -9.03
N ARG A 260 12.33 -4.02 -10.19
CA ARG A 260 13.26 -3.06 -10.80
C ARG A 260 12.78 -1.64 -10.48
N ALA A 261 13.39 -0.99 -9.51
CA ALA A 261 12.94 0.34 -9.04
C ALA A 261 12.88 1.37 -10.18
N GLN A 262 13.79 1.33 -11.15
CA GLN A 262 13.83 2.28 -12.27
C GLN A 262 13.06 1.81 -13.51
N ARG A 263 12.17 0.82 -13.38
CA ARG A 263 11.38 0.28 -14.49
C ARG A 263 10.42 1.33 -15.05
N ARG A 264 10.51 1.56 -16.36
CA ARG A 264 9.70 2.53 -17.10
C ARG A 264 8.67 1.88 -18.03
N VAL A 265 8.41 0.58 -17.89
CA VAL A 265 7.45 -0.15 -18.73
C VAL A 265 6.59 -1.04 -17.87
N SER A 266 5.31 -1.14 -18.20
CA SER A 266 4.36 -2.06 -17.59
C SER A 266 4.36 -3.39 -18.35
N ALA A 267 3.99 -4.48 -17.66
CA ALA A 267 3.79 -5.78 -18.28
C ALA A 267 2.70 -5.68 -19.37
N ARG A 268 2.91 -6.40 -20.48
CA ARG A 268 1.88 -6.53 -21.51
C ARG A 268 0.78 -7.44 -20.99
N MET A 269 -0.38 -6.85 -20.72
CA MET A 269 -1.55 -7.60 -20.27
C MET A 269 -2.46 -7.88 -21.46
N GLY A 270 -2.95 -9.12 -21.57
CA GLY A 270 -4.01 -9.44 -22.52
C GLY A 270 -5.30 -8.70 -22.16
N SER A 271 -6.16 -8.46 -23.15
CA SER A 271 -7.52 -7.96 -22.90
C SER A 271 -8.27 -8.97 -22.03
N ALA A 272 -8.40 -8.68 -20.74
CA ALA A 272 -9.20 -9.50 -19.84
C ALA A 272 -10.67 -9.39 -20.29
N ALA A 273 -11.33 -10.52 -20.47
CA ALA A 273 -12.77 -10.56 -20.73
C ALA A 273 -13.51 -9.82 -19.60
N ARG A 274 -14.52 -8.99 -19.94
CA ARG A 274 -15.38 -8.27 -18.98
C ARG A 274 -16.07 -9.28 -18.06
N ARG A 275 -15.44 -9.64 -16.94
CA ARG A 275 -16.03 -10.43 -15.85
C ARG A 275 -16.57 -9.47 -14.78
N ALA A 276 -17.48 -9.97 -13.96
CA ALA A 276 -17.94 -9.25 -12.78
C ALA A 276 -16.74 -8.85 -11.91
N ALA A 277 -16.73 -7.59 -11.46
CA ALA A 277 -15.60 -7.06 -10.71
C ALA A 277 -15.59 -7.63 -9.29
N HIS A 278 -14.44 -8.20 -8.88
CA HIS A 278 -14.23 -8.65 -7.51
C HIS A 278 -13.97 -7.48 -6.54
N LEU A 279 -13.57 -6.32 -7.07
CA LEU A 279 -13.25 -5.14 -6.29
C LEU A 279 -14.51 -4.48 -5.72
N ALA A 280 -14.68 -4.57 -4.41
CA ALA A 280 -15.78 -3.94 -3.67
C ALA A 280 -15.52 -2.46 -3.34
N GLY A 281 -14.29 -2.00 -3.43
CA GLY A 281 -13.95 -0.60 -3.20
C GLY A 281 -12.47 -0.30 -3.30
N VAL A 282 -12.13 0.98 -3.22
CA VAL A 282 -10.74 1.47 -3.30
C VAL A 282 -10.49 2.64 -2.36
N SER A 283 -9.23 2.75 -1.97
CA SER A 283 -8.61 4.00 -1.56
C SER A 283 -8.63 5.03 -2.69
N ALA A 284 -9.24 6.20 -2.47
CA ALA A 284 -9.17 7.32 -3.40
C ALA A 284 -9.46 8.64 -2.70
N ARG A 285 -8.94 9.75 -3.23
CA ARG A 285 -9.32 11.07 -2.72
C ARG A 285 -10.78 11.33 -3.04
N VAL A 286 -11.60 11.46 -2.00
CA VAL A 286 -13.05 11.59 -2.11
C VAL A 286 -13.58 12.61 -1.10
N ARG A 287 -14.51 13.44 -1.57
CA ARG A 287 -15.24 14.40 -0.75
C ARG A 287 -16.67 14.49 -1.24
N TRP A 288 -17.60 14.84 -0.35
CA TRP A 288 -18.96 15.17 -0.73
C TRP A 288 -19.46 16.40 0.03
N GLN A 289 -20.49 17.03 -0.52
CA GLN A 289 -21.23 18.12 0.12
C GLN A 289 -22.72 17.91 -0.09
N LYS A 290 -23.53 18.40 0.85
CA LYS A 290 -24.99 18.46 0.71
C LYS A 290 -25.35 19.50 -0.35
N LEU A 291 -26.21 19.13 -1.29
CA LEU A 291 -26.67 20.03 -2.34
C LEU A 291 -27.80 20.91 -1.79
N SER A 292 -27.47 22.14 -1.40
CA SER A 292 -28.43 23.12 -0.88
C SER A 292 -29.30 23.68 -2.00
N ASN A 293 -30.57 24.01 -1.72
CA ASN A 293 -31.38 24.78 -2.66
C ASN A 293 -30.77 26.18 -2.85
N PRO A 294 -30.66 26.68 -4.09
CA PRO A 294 -30.10 28.01 -4.37
C PRO A 294 -30.84 29.16 -3.69
N ASP A 295 -32.08 28.94 -3.22
CA ASP A 295 -32.92 29.94 -2.55
C ASP A 295 -32.60 30.15 -1.05
N GLN A 296 -31.65 29.41 -0.47
CA GLN A 296 -31.14 29.67 0.88
C GLN A 296 -29.67 30.11 0.85
N SER A 297 -29.38 31.16 0.08
CA SER A 297 -28.16 31.95 0.32
C SER A 297 -28.41 32.90 1.49
N SER A 298 -28.27 32.41 2.73
CA SER A 298 -28.04 33.31 3.86
C SER A 298 -26.74 34.07 3.59
N SER A 299 -26.84 35.38 3.37
CA SER A 299 -25.67 36.24 3.23
C SER A 299 -24.75 36.01 4.42
N MET A 300 -23.49 35.69 4.13
CA MET A 300 -22.45 35.51 5.14
C MET A 300 -22.41 36.75 6.03
N SER A 301 -22.50 36.57 7.34
CA SER A 301 -22.45 37.73 8.24
C SER A 301 -21.06 38.39 8.11
N PRO A 302 -20.97 39.73 8.18
CA PRO A 302 -19.70 40.47 8.08
C PRO A 302 -18.65 40.06 9.11
N SER A 303 -19.02 39.23 10.09
CA SER A 303 -18.12 38.69 11.10
C SER A 303 -17.38 37.44 10.61
N VAL A 304 -18.01 36.60 9.80
CA VAL A 304 -17.38 35.38 9.22
C VAL A 304 -16.35 35.78 8.17
N GLU A 305 -16.67 36.78 7.35
CA GLU A 305 -15.75 37.29 6.32
C GLU A 305 -14.49 37.94 6.94
N ARG A 306 -14.64 38.58 8.10
CA ARG A 306 -13.54 39.15 8.88
C ARG A 306 -12.67 38.06 9.53
N GLN A 307 -13.31 37.01 10.04
CA GLN A 307 -12.64 35.86 10.66
C GLN A 307 -11.87 35.02 9.64
N ILE A 308 -12.38 34.89 8.41
CA ILE A 308 -11.66 34.26 7.28
C ILE A 308 -10.43 35.09 6.90
N LYS A 309 -10.55 36.42 6.83
CA LYS A 309 -9.42 37.32 6.55
C LYS A 309 -8.32 37.26 7.61
N GLU A 310 -8.69 37.26 8.89
CA GLU A 310 -7.74 37.15 10.00
C GLU A 310 -7.06 35.78 10.06
N THR A 311 -7.78 34.70 9.74
CA THR A 311 -7.24 33.33 9.70
C THR A 311 -6.27 33.14 8.53
N LEU A 312 -6.58 33.70 7.35
CA LEU A 312 -5.68 33.70 6.20
C LEU A 312 -4.41 34.52 6.44
N GLN A 313 -4.51 35.67 7.11
CA GLN A 313 -3.33 36.47 7.50
C GLN A 313 -2.45 35.77 8.55
N ARG A 314 -3.05 35.04 9.50
CA ARG A 314 -2.29 34.20 10.45
C ARG A 314 -1.63 33.01 9.77
N GLY A 315 -2.27 32.39 8.78
CA GLY A 315 -1.71 31.31 7.97
C GLY A 315 -0.48 31.74 7.17
N LEU A 316 -0.55 32.90 6.52
CA LEU A 316 0.56 33.50 5.75
C LEU A 316 1.76 33.89 6.62
N SER A 317 1.54 34.15 7.91
CA SER A 317 2.60 34.50 8.88
C SER A 317 3.29 33.28 9.51
N SER A 318 2.71 32.07 9.37
CA SER A 318 3.28 30.83 9.93
C SER A 318 4.11 30.01 8.93
N MET A 319 4.16 30.42 7.66
CA MET A 319 4.99 29.77 6.63
C MET A 319 6.44 30.28 6.63
N SER A 320 7.09 30.21 7.79
CA SER A 320 8.55 30.24 7.89
C SER A 320 9.13 29.12 8.76
N ASP A 321 8.31 28.22 9.31
CA ASP A 321 8.83 27.09 10.06
C ASP A 321 7.82 25.95 10.13
N ARG A 322 7.98 24.92 9.28
CA ARG A 322 7.49 23.55 9.51
C ARG A 322 7.99 22.58 8.44
N GLY A 323 8.70 21.56 8.92
CA GLY A 323 9.31 20.50 8.14
C GLY A 323 8.35 19.41 7.66
N THR A 324 8.85 18.68 6.66
CA THR A 324 8.44 17.40 6.07
C THR A 324 7.40 16.57 6.83
N GLU A 325 6.19 16.48 6.26
CA GLU A 325 5.17 15.50 6.61
C GLU A 325 5.41 14.16 5.89
N GLY A 326 5.16 13.06 6.60
CA GLY A 326 5.45 11.69 6.19
C GLY A 326 4.62 11.19 5.00
N HIS A 327 5.21 10.25 4.25
CA HIS A 327 4.55 9.55 3.16
C HIS A 327 3.44 8.63 3.71
N ASN A 328 2.17 9.01 3.51
CA ASN A 328 1.03 8.22 3.96
C ASN A 328 0.72 7.10 2.94
N MET A 329 0.88 5.83 3.36
CA MET A 329 0.18 4.73 2.72
C MET A 329 -1.33 4.94 2.80
N SER A 330 -2.08 4.58 1.76
CA SER A 330 -3.54 4.46 1.91
C SER A 330 -3.90 3.07 2.43
N THR A 331 -4.09 3.00 3.75
CA THR A 331 -4.46 1.81 4.52
C THR A 331 -5.88 1.30 4.21
N ASP A 332 -6.65 2.07 3.47
CA ASP A 332 -8.09 1.86 3.25
C ASP A 332 -8.41 0.77 2.21
N SER A 333 -7.44 0.34 1.40
CA SER A 333 -7.69 -0.57 0.26
C SER A 333 -8.00 -2.01 0.66
N PHE A 334 -7.50 -2.46 1.82
CA PHE A 334 -7.60 -3.85 2.29
C PHE A 334 -8.81 -4.12 3.18
N GLU A 335 -9.31 -3.13 3.92
CA GLU A 335 -10.58 -3.31 4.65
C GLU A 335 -11.72 -3.67 3.68
N MET A 336 -11.60 -3.29 2.41
CA MET A 336 -12.63 -3.40 1.38
C MET A 336 -12.86 -4.81 0.84
N SER A 337 -11.85 -5.69 0.84
CA SER A 337 -12.03 -7.10 0.41
C SER A 337 -12.92 -7.87 1.38
N SER A 338 -12.97 -7.46 2.66
CA SER A 338 -13.84 -8.01 3.70
C SER A 338 -15.26 -7.43 3.68
N ILE A 339 -15.48 -6.26 3.05
CA ILE A 339 -16.81 -5.60 2.96
C ILE A 339 -17.78 -6.38 2.06
N GLU A 340 -17.29 -7.25 1.16
CA GLU A 340 -18.16 -8.02 0.26
C GLU A 340 -19.17 -8.92 1.00
N ARG A 341 -18.89 -9.33 2.24
CA ARG A 341 -19.84 -10.08 3.10
C ARG A 341 -20.47 -9.26 4.22
N ALA A 342 -20.03 -8.01 4.44
CA ALA A 342 -20.23 -7.34 5.72
C ALA A 342 -21.37 -6.31 5.76
N LEU A 343 -22.06 -5.94 4.67
CA LEU A 343 -23.19 -4.99 4.80
C LEU A 343 -24.29 -5.42 5.80
N PRO A 344 -24.58 -6.72 5.97
CA PRO A 344 -25.46 -7.20 7.05
C PRO A 344 -24.81 -7.22 8.45
N GLN A 345 -23.47 -7.17 8.58
CA GLN A 345 -22.70 -7.41 9.83
C GLN A 345 -21.76 -6.25 10.25
N LEU A 346 -21.67 -5.19 9.45
CA LEU A 346 -20.89 -3.97 9.73
C LEU A 346 -21.17 -3.35 11.10
N PRO A 347 -22.39 -3.42 11.69
CA PRO A 347 -22.63 -2.90 13.03
C PRO A 347 -21.84 -3.62 14.14
N GLU A 348 -21.47 -4.90 13.96
CA GLU A 348 -20.78 -5.69 15.00
C GLU A 348 -19.25 -5.69 14.85
N MET A 349 -18.72 -5.74 13.62
CA MET A 349 -17.27 -5.78 13.38
C MET A 349 -16.54 -4.45 13.64
N MET A 350 -17.25 -3.31 13.68
CA MET A 350 -16.65 -1.97 13.80
C MET A 350 -16.71 -1.38 15.23
N GLN A 351 -17.02 -2.18 16.25
CA GLN A 351 -17.22 -1.72 17.64
C GLN A 351 -15.97 -1.14 18.33
N GLY A 352 -14.78 -1.24 17.72
CA GLY A 352 -13.52 -0.80 18.32
C GLY A 352 -13.21 0.71 18.23
N SER A 353 -13.72 1.43 17.23
CA SER A 353 -13.32 2.84 16.97
C SER A 353 -14.46 3.86 16.85
N TRP A 354 -15.72 3.43 16.87
CA TRP A 354 -16.89 4.30 16.72
C TRP A 354 -17.76 4.25 17.97
N ARG A 355 -17.24 4.76 19.10
CA ARG A 355 -18.06 5.05 20.28
C ARG A 355 -18.68 6.45 20.14
N GLY A 356 -19.67 6.54 19.28
CA GLY A 356 -20.60 7.66 19.21
C GLY A 356 -21.92 7.12 18.65
N GLU A 357 -23.04 7.41 19.29
CA GLU A 357 -24.37 7.23 18.68
C GLU A 357 -24.47 8.20 17.50
N ASP A 358 -23.90 7.85 16.35
CA ASP A 358 -24.01 8.66 15.14
C ASP A 358 -25.37 8.38 14.50
N ASP A 359 -26.31 9.30 14.74
CA ASP A 359 -27.61 9.34 14.07
C ASP A 359 -27.42 9.35 12.54
N VAL A 360 -28.32 8.66 11.84
CA VAL A 360 -28.34 8.66 10.38
C VAL A 360 -28.95 9.97 9.88
N GLU A 361 -28.16 10.81 9.20
CA GLU A 361 -28.68 12.00 8.50
C GLU A 361 -29.08 11.62 7.07
N TYR A 362 -30.29 12.01 6.65
CA TYR A 362 -30.73 11.86 5.27
C TYR A 362 -30.55 13.16 4.49
N LEU A 363 -30.03 13.05 3.28
CA LEU A 363 -29.73 14.20 2.42
C LEU A 363 -30.74 14.28 1.26
N GLU A 364 -31.07 15.51 0.89
CA GLU A 364 -31.93 15.81 -0.25
C GLU A 364 -31.21 15.70 -1.60
N GLY A 365 -29.89 15.89 -1.60
CA GLY A 365 -29.05 15.87 -2.78
C GLY A 365 -27.58 15.89 -2.38
N VAL A 366 -26.72 15.42 -3.28
CA VAL A 366 -25.29 15.22 -3.01
C VAL A 366 -24.45 15.77 -4.16
N HIS A 367 -23.40 16.51 -3.82
CA HIS A 367 -22.30 16.82 -4.71
C HIS A 367 -21.08 15.98 -4.33
N LEU A 368 -20.76 14.96 -5.12
CA LEU A 368 -19.61 14.08 -4.97
C LEU A 368 -18.42 14.63 -5.75
N MET A 369 -17.24 14.61 -5.14
CA MET A 369 -15.98 15.06 -5.72
C MET A 369 -14.93 13.95 -5.61
N LEU A 370 -14.28 13.62 -6.73
CA LEU A 370 -13.24 12.58 -6.81
C LEU A 370 -12.03 13.11 -7.57
N ASN A 371 -10.85 12.56 -7.27
CA ASN A 371 -9.69 12.77 -8.13
C ASN A 371 -9.77 11.91 -9.39
N ALA A 372 -8.90 12.19 -10.37
CA ALA A 372 -8.85 11.43 -11.63
C ALA A 372 -8.69 9.92 -11.41
N GLU A 373 -7.89 9.50 -10.43
CA GLU A 373 -7.66 8.09 -10.11
C GLU A 373 -8.92 7.42 -9.59
N GLY A 374 -9.55 7.97 -8.55
CA GLY A 374 -10.82 7.47 -8.01
C GLY A 374 -11.94 7.47 -9.04
N ALA A 375 -12.01 8.53 -9.85
CA ALA A 375 -13.02 8.66 -10.90
C ALA A 375 -12.82 7.65 -12.04
N SER A 376 -11.58 7.19 -12.29
CA SER A 376 -11.30 6.21 -13.34
C SER A 376 -11.90 4.82 -13.11
N LEU A 377 -12.40 4.57 -11.90
CA LEU A 377 -13.06 3.33 -11.50
C LEU A 377 -14.59 3.44 -11.52
N TRP A 378 -15.19 4.60 -11.81
CA TRP A 378 -16.63 4.73 -11.95
C TRP A 378 -17.26 3.74 -12.95
N PRO A 379 -16.68 3.50 -14.14
CA PRO A 379 -17.20 2.49 -15.05
C PRO A 379 -17.20 1.09 -14.45
N LEU A 380 -16.17 0.73 -13.68
CA LEU A 380 -16.12 -0.55 -12.97
C LEU A 380 -17.18 -0.63 -11.87
N ALA A 381 -17.34 0.45 -11.11
CA ALA A 381 -18.30 0.56 -10.02
C ALA A 381 -19.75 0.42 -10.54
N ILE A 382 -20.05 0.98 -11.72
CA ILE A 382 -21.38 0.85 -12.32
C ILE A 382 -21.55 -0.47 -13.07
N ASP A 383 -20.73 -0.70 -14.11
CA ASP A 383 -20.91 -1.85 -15.00
C ASP A 383 -20.55 -3.18 -14.33
N GLY A 384 -19.55 -3.16 -13.43
CA GLY A 384 -19.01 -4.36 -12.81
C GLY A 384 -19.60 -4.69 -11.44
N ARG A 385 -20.30 -3.75 -10.79
CA ARG A 385 -20.84 -3.90 -9.43
C ARG A 385 -22.31 -3.53 -9.33
N VAL A 386 -22.68 -2.26 -9.50
CA VAL A 386 -24.06 -1.79 -9.28
C VAL A 386 -25.06 -2.47 -10.22
N LEU A 387 -24.74 -2.59 -11.52
CA LEU A 387 -25.57 -3.34 -12.48
C LEU A 387 -25.61 -4.86 -12.23
N HIS A 388 -24.79 -5.35 -11.30
CA HIS A 388 -24.71 -6.75 -10.88
C HIS A 388 -25.16 -6.94 -9.41
N ASP A 389 -26.00 -6.03 -8.88
CA ASP A 389 -26.55 -6.10 -7.53
C ASP A 389 -25.49 -6.06 -6.41
N ARG A 390 -24.37 -5.36 -6.64
CA ARG A 390 -23.29 -5.19 -5.66
C ARG A 390 -22.96 -3.72 -5.42
N HIS A 391 -22.49 -3.41 -4.22
CA HIS A 391 -22.02 -2.06 -3.86
C HIS A 391 -20.59 -1.80 -4.36
N PHE A 392 -20.21 -0.53 -4.41
CA PHE A 392 -18.83 -0.10 -4.56
C PHE A 392 -18.51 1.07 -3.64
N THR A 393 -17.33 1.07 -3.02
CA THR A 393 -16.98 2.10 -2.03
C THR A 393 -15.64 2.77 -2.31
N TRP A 394 -15.59 4.10 -2.29
CA TRP A 394 -14.35 4.89 -2.24
C TRP A 394 -14.08 5.32 -0.80
N ARG A 395 -12.83 5.25 -0.35
CA ARG A 395 -12.44 5.63 1.02
C ARG A 395 -11.17 6.49 1.06
N GLN A 396 -11.18 7.44 2.00
CA GLN A 396 -10.06 8.31 2.35
C GLN A 396 -10.01 8.53 3.87
N GLY A 397 -9.17 7.78 4.57
CA GLY A 397 -9.09 7.80 6.03
C GLY A 397 -10.44 7.44 6.66
N PRO A 398 -11.03 8.30 7.53
CA PRO A 398 -12.34 8.05 8.12
C PRO A 398 -13.51 8.25 7.14
N ARG A 399 -13.27 8.92 6.00
CA ARG A 399 -14.30 9.25 5.02
C ARG A 399 -14.54 8.12 4.04
N ALA A 400 -15.80 7.73 3.86
CA ALA A 400 -16.17 6.72 2.88
C ALA A 400 -17.42 7.13 2.09
N VAL A 401 -17.45 6.79 0.80
CA VAL A 401 -18.62 6.95 -0.08
C VAL A 401 -18.93 5.60 -0.70
N THR A 402 -20.11 5.06 -0.41
CA THR A 402 -20.60 3.81 -0.99
C THR A 402 -21.76 4.07 -1.93
N ILE A 403 -21.63 3.62 -3.18
CA ILE A 403 -22.75 3.53 -4.10
C ILE A 403 -23.30 2.10 -4.08
N LEU A 404 -24.61 1.95 -4.17
CA LEU A 404 -25.25 0.64 -4.13
C LEU A 404 -26.60 0.61 -4.89
N PRO A 405 -27.00 -0.53 -5.46
CA PRO A 405 -28.33 -0.73 -6.01
C PRO A 405 -29.37 -1.00 -4.90
N PRO A 406 -30.69 -0.88 -5.20
CA PRO A 406 -31.76 -1.13 -4.22
C PRO A 406 -31.79 -2.54 -3.63
N SER A 407 -31.19 -3.52 -4.30
CA SER A 407 -31.16 -4.94 -3.93
C SER A 407 -30.24 -5.26 -2.76
N VAL A 408 -29.34 -4.33 -2.37
CA VAL A 408 -28.37 -4.56 -1.31
C VAL A 408 -29.01 -4.38 0.07
N ALA A 409 -29.11 -5.47 0.83
CA ALA A 409 -29.67 -5.48 2.18
C ALA A 409 -28.77 -4.77 3.21
N GLY A 410 -29.38 -4.23 4.27
CA GLY A 410 -28.68 -3.55 5.37
C GLY A 410 -28.25 -2.10 5.08
N ALA A 411 -28.63 -1.56 3.92
CA ALA A 411 -28.36 -0.18 3.54
C ALA A 411 -29.12 0.83 4.41
N LEU A 412 -28.50 2.00 4.61
CA LEU A 412 -29.12 3.16 5.27
C LEU A 412 -30.13 3.87 4.35
N VAL A 413 -29.93 3.72 3.04
CA VAL A 413 -30.67 4.42 2.00
C VAL A 413 -31.84 3.59 1.47
N THR A 414 -32.87 4.28 1.00
CA THR A 414 -34.07 3.69 0.38
C THR A 414 -34.40 4.44 -0.90
N GLU A 415 -35.29 3.93 -1.75
CA GLU A 415 -35.68 4.66 -2.97
C GLU A 415 -36.29 6.04 -2.67
N GLN A 416 -36.98 6.19 -1.53
CA GLN A 416 -37.55 7.47 -1.10
C GLN A 416 -36.51 8.39 -0.45
N LYS A 417 -35.43 7.83 0.08
CA LYS A 417 -34.32 8.55 0.72
C LYS A 417 -32.98 8.02 0.19
N PRO A 418 -32.58 8.40 -1.03
CA PRO A 418 -31.46 7.77 -1.73
C PRO A 418 -30.09 8.17 -1.19
N TYR A 419 -30.01 9.17 -0.30
CA TYR A 419 -28.76 9.69 0.24
C TYR A 419 -28.81 9.70 1.77
N ALA A 420 -27.84 9.07 2.41
CA ALA A 420 -27.74 9.05 3.86
C ALA A 420 -26.29 9.04 4.33
N THR A 421 -26.00 9.70 5.45
CA THR A 421 -24.70 9.69 6.11
C THR A 421 -24.82 9.14 7.52
N ARG A 422 -23.82 8.37 7.94
CA ARG A 422 -23.56 8.01 9.34
C ARG A 422 -22.12 8.40 9.66
N GLY A 423 -21.94 9.47 10.43
CA GLY A 423 -20.64 10.11 10.59
C GLY A 423 -20.04 10.51 9.23
N ASP A 424 -18.78 10.14 9.00
CA ASP A 424 -18.05 10.37 7.75
C ASP A 424 -18.31 9.31 6.65
N TRP A 425 -19.35 8.47 6.80
CA TRP A 425 -19.72 7.47 5.80
C TRP A 425 -21.01 7.86 5.05
N LEU A 426 -20.89 8.19 3.77
CA LEU A 426 -21.99 8.45 2.85
C LEU A 426 -22.42 7.18 2.10
N GLN A 427 -23.71 6.91 2.07
CA GLN A 427 -24.35 5.95 1.16
C GLN A 427 -25.22 6.67 0.11
N ILE A 428 -25.11 6.20 -1.13
CA ILE A 428 -25.84 6.72 -2.29
C ILE A 428 -26.52 5.53 -2.99
N LEU A 429 -27.85 5.53 -3.03
CA LEU A 429 -28.63 4.57 -3.79
C LEU A 429 -28.65 4.98 -5.27
N ILE A 430 -28.23 4.07 -6.14
CA ILE A 430 -28.23 4.24 -7.59
C ILE A 430 -29.29 3.30 -8.18
N PRO A 431 -30.46 3.81 -8.62
CA PRO A 431 -31.48 2.97 -9.22
C PRO A 431 -31.06 2.48 -10.63
N PRO A 432 -31.68 1.40 -11.17
CA PRO A 432 -31.24 0.78 -12.42
C PRO A 432 -31.25 1.71 -13.64
N ASP A 433 -32.20 2.64 -13.72
CA ASP A 433 -32.29 3.64 -14.78
C ASP A 433 -31.12 4.64 -14.72
N LEU A 434 -30.80 5.15 -13.52
CA LEU A 434 -29.63 6.00 -13.31
C LEU A 434 -28.33 5.25 -13.60
N ALA A 435 -28.21 3.99 -13.18
CA ALA A 435 -27.03 3.16 -13.46
C ALA A 435 -26.80 2.97 -14.97
N GLN A 436 -27.86 2.73 -15.74
CA GLN A 436 -27.78 2.62 -17.20
C GLN A 436 -27.39 3.95 -17.88
N GLU A 437 -27.87 5.09 -17.36
CA GLU A 437 -27.48 6.42 -17.82
C GLU A 437 -25.99 6.69 -17.52
N MET A 438 -25.56 6.44 -16.29
CA MET A 438 -24.17 6.58 -15.84
C MET A 438 -23.22 5.68 -16.64
N SER A 439 -23.60 4.44 -16.93
CA SER A 439 -22.81 3.51 -17.75
C SER A 439 -22.44 4.11 -19.11
N LYS A 440 -23.38 4.85 -19.73
CA LYS A 440 -23.17 5.52 -21.03
C LYS A 440 -22.38 6.81 -20.90
N GLN A 441 -22.68 7.65 -19.90
CA GLN A 441 -22.07 8.98 -19.76
C GLN A 441 -20.65 8.94 -19.19
N LEU A 442 -20.37 7.95 -18.35
CA LEU A 442 -19.12 7.86 -17.60
C LEU A 442 -18.12 6.87 -18.21
N SER A 443 -18.45 6.22 -19.33
CA SER A 443 -17.60 5.19 -19.95
C SER A 443 -16.17 5.67 -20.22
N ASP A 444 -16.00 6.94 -20.60
CA ASP A 444 -14.71 7.53 -20.91
C ASP A 444 -13.85 7.86 -19.69
N LEU A 445 -14.42 7.82 -18.47
CA LEU A 445 -13.65 8.04 -17.24
C LEU A 445 -12.57 6.99 -17.04
N SER A 446 -12.72 5.78 -17.59
CA SER A 446 -11.68 4.76 -17.52
C SER A 446 -10.34 5.21 -18.11
N ARG A 447 -10.36 6.21 -19.02
CA ARG A 447 -9.19 6.84 -19.65
C ARG A 447 -8.50 7.88 -18.76
N LEU A 448 -9.16 8.37 -17.71
CA LEU A 448 -8.54 9.27 -16.74
C LEU A 448 -7.39 8.60 -15.98
N ALA A 449 -7.36 7.27 -15.95
CA ALA A 449 -6.30 6.49 -15.33
C ALA A 449 -5.00 6.41 -16.16
N ASP A 450 -5.03 6.73 -17.46
CA ASP A 450 -3.89 6.56 -18.38
C ASP A 450 -2.83 7.66 -18.23
N SER A 451 -2.45 8.01 -16.99
CA SER A 451 -1.43 9.02 -16.66
C SER A 451 -0.01 8.57 -16.96
N ASP A 452 0.20 7.27 -17.09
CA ASP A 452 1.49 6.71 -17.43
C ASP A 452 1.70 6.87 -18.94
N SER A 453 2.68 7.67 -19.32
CA SER A 453 3.09 8.03 -20.68
C SER A 453 3.58 6.86 -21.55
N GLU A 454 3.09 5.65 -21.31
CA GLU A 454 3.16 4.57 -22.29
C GLU A 454 2.20 4.90 -23.43
N SER A 455 2.74 5.57 -24.45
CA SER A 455 2.16 5.58 -25.77
C SER A 455 2.03 4.13 -26.25
N GLU A 456 0.83 3.56 -26.07
CA GLU A 456 0.43 2.43 -26.89
C GLU A 456 0.46 2.91 -28.34
N GLY A 457 1.25 2.23 -29.18
CA GLY A 457 1.48 2.63 -30.55
C GLY A 457 0.18 2.93 -31.29
N GLU A 458 0.16 4.08 -31.97
CA GLU A 458 -0.61 4.50 -33.16
C GLU A 458 -2.05 4.00 -33.41
N ALA A 459 -2.78 3.50 -32.42
CA ALA A 459 -4.19 3.18 -32.56
C ALA A 459 -5.04 4.23 -31.81
N GLU A 460 -5.50 5.23 -32.56
CA GLU A 460 -6.63 6.14 -32.32
C GLU A 460 -7.01 6.38 -30.84
N LYS A 461 -6.38 7.37 -30.19
CA LYS A 461 -6.90 7.90 -28.92
C LYS A 461 -7.54 9.26 -29.14
N SER A 462 -8.87 9.29 -29.05
CA SER A 462 -9.60 10.52 -28.71
C SER A 462 -8.91 11.17 -27.50
N PRO A 463 -8.72 12.50 -27.47
CA PRO A 463 -7.94 13.17 -26.43
C PRO A 463 -8.48 12.87 -25.04
N ARG A 464 -7.56 12.74 -24.07
CA ARG A 464 -7.92 12.55 -22.66
C ARG A 464 -8.82 13.69 -22.20
N PRO A 465 -9.87 13.42 -21.40
CA PRO A 465 -10.69 14.48 -20.85
C PRO A 465 -9.83 15.45 -20.00
N SER A 466 -9.92 16.75 -20.26
CA SER A 466 -9.27 17.79 -19.46
C SER A 466 -10.08 18.04 -18.19
N LEU A 467 -9.42 18.05 -17.03
CA LEU A 467 -10.05 18.41 -15.76
C LEU A 467 -10.21 19.94 -15.65
N PRO A 468 -11.22 20.44 -14.91
CA PRO A 468 -12.24 19.68 -14.18
C PRO A 468 -13.36 19.14 -15.09
N LEU A 469 -13.96 18.03 -14.70
CA LEU A 469 -15.17 17.48 -15.34
C LEU A 469 -16.34 17.53 -14.37
N VAL A 470 -17.53 17.81 -14.86
CA VAL A 470 -18.76 17.84 -14.06
C VAL A 470 -19.87 17.10 -14.79
N TYR A 471 -20.47 16.15 -14.08
CA TYR A 471 -21.66 15.42 -14.49
C TYR A 471 -22.77 15.73 -13.50
N SER A 472 -23.99 15.95 -14.00
CA SER A 472 -25.14 16.27 -13.16
C SER A 472 -26.35 15.48 -13.61
N TRP A 473 -27.05 14.90 -12.64
CA TRP A 473 -28.32 14.22 -12.80
C TRP A 473 -29.38 14.97 -11.97
N PRO A 474 -29.95 16.08 -12.49
CA PRO A 474 -30.82 16.97 -11.72
C PRO A 474 -32.08 16.27 -11.20
N THR A 475 -32.64 15.33 -11.98
CA THR A 475 -33.78 14.49 -11.59
C THR A 475 -33.50 13.68 -10.33
N HIS A 476 -32.24 13.32 -10.11
CA HIS A 476 -31.78 12.59 -8.94
C HIS A 476 -31.16 13.52 -7.88
N ARG A 477 -30.93 14.81 -8.16
CA ARG A 477 -30.21 15.75 -7.27
C ARG A 477 -28.80 15.27 -6.90
N LEU A 478 -28.11 14.65 -7.88
CA LEU A 478 -26.74 14.17 -7.76
C LEU A 478 -25.83 14.90 -8.75
N THR A 479 -24.68 15.37 -8.26
CA THR A 479 -23.63 15.95 -9.08
C THR A 479 -22.31 15.24 -8.78
N LEU A 480 -21.55 14.88 -9.81
CA LEU A 480 -20.21 14.32 -9.73
C LEU A 480 -19.22 15.30 -10.36
N SER A 481 -18.23 15.75 -9.59
CA SER A 481 -17.10 16.53 -10.08
C SER A 481 -15.80 15.76 -9.98
N ILE A 482 -15.00 15.86 -11.04
CA ILE A 482 -13.67 15.25 -11.11
C ILE A 482 -12.66 16.39 -11.15
N LEU A 483 -11.85 16.47 -10.11
CA LEU A 483 -10.99 17.62 -9.82
C LEU A 483 -9.51 17.21 -9.77
N HIS A 484 -8.63 18.20 -9.77
CA HIS A 484 -7.22 17.96 -9.50
C HIS A 484 -6.99 17.56 -8.04
N ASP A 485 -5.96 16.75 -7.82
CA ASP A 485 -5.56 16.23 -6.50
C ASP A 485 -5.44 17.32 -5.42
N MET A 486 -4.96 18.51 -5.79
CA MET A 486 -4.79 19.65 -4.89
C MET A 486 -6.10 20.37 -4.56
N GLU A 487 -7.11 20.29 -5.44
CA GLU A 487 -8.40 20.97 -5.27
C GLU A 487 -9.36 20.19 -4.37
N ILE A 488 -9.10 18.91 -4.13
CA ILE A 488 -9.93 18.05 -3.28
C ILE A 488 -9.56 18.21 -1.80
N LEU A 489 -8.34 18.67 -1.52
CA LEU A 489 -7.78 18.80 -0.16
C LEU A 489 -8.22 20.08 0.58
N TYR A 490 -8.81 21.07 -0.10
CA TYR A 490 -9.24 22.35 0.49
C TYR A 490 -10.75 22.50 0.53
#